data_AF-A0A520W8R1-F1
#
_entry.id   AF-A0A520W8R1-F1
#
_cell.length_a   1.000
_cell.length_b   1.000
_cell.length_c   1.000
_cell.angle_alpha   90.00
_cell.angle_beta   90.00
_cell.angle_gamma   90.00
#
_symmetry.space_group_name_H-M   'P 1'
#
loop_
_entity.id
_entity.type
_entity.pdbx_description
1 polymer ?
#
loop_
_entity_poly.entity_id
_entity_poly.type
_entity_poly.pdbx_seq_one_letter_code
_entity_poly.pdbx_strand_id
1 'polypeptide(L)'
;PDDRRNAAERDLFMVAGGACVENLLIRLAAEGLGSAWISSTIFAPQIVREHFDLGERVTALGAVAVGVPAQPAKERPPRRAEDYIISVD
;
A
#
# COMPACT_ATOMS: atom_id res chain seq x y z
N PRO A 1 -11.65 -23.37 12.45
CA PRO A 1 -11.83 -21.97 11.98
C PRO A 1 -12.99 -21.93 10.99
N ASP A 2 -13.94 -21.00 11.15
CA ASP A 2 -15.06 -20.82 10.21
C ASP A 2 -14.73 -19.80 9.10
N ASP A 3 -15.46 -19.87 8.00
CA ASP A 3 -15.21 -19.03 6.81
C ASP A 3 -15.38 -17.54 7.09
N ARG A 4 -16.32 -17.17 7.98
CA ARG A 4 -16.58 -15.78 8.37
C ARG A 4 -15.36 -15.20 9.07
N ARG A 5 -14.75 -15.94 9.98
CA ARG A 5 -13.53 -15.50 10.67
C ARG A 5 -12.34 -15.41 9.72
N ASN A 6 -12.16 -16.40 8.84
CA ASN A 6 -11.08 -16.36 7.84
C ASN A 6 -11.19 -15.14 6.92
N ALA A 7 -12.40 -14.77 6.50
CA ALA A 7 -12.64 -13.57 5.71
C ALA A 7 -12.30 -12.29 6.47
N ALA A 8 -12.73 -12.17 7.74
CA ALA A 8 -12.42 -11.03 8.58
C ALA A 8 -10.91 -10.87 8.83
N GLU A 9 -10.19 -11.99 9.05
CA GLU A 9 -8.74 -11.98 9.19
C GLU A 9 -8.06 -11.52 7.90
N ARG A 10 -8.45 -12.04 6.73
CA ARG A 10 -7.93 -11.57 5.43
C ARG A 10 -8.11 -10.05 5.28
N ASP A 11 -9.28 -9.52 5.58
CA ASP A 11 -9.58 -8.10 5.44
C ASP A 11 -8.74 -7.26 6.42
N LEU A 12 -8.57 -7.73 7.67
CA LEU A 12 -7.66 -7.13 8.64
C LEU A 12 -6.22 -7.05 8.11
N PHE A 13 -5.70 -8.14 7.55
CA PHE A 13 -4.35 -8.18 6.99
C PHE A 13 -4.19 -7.29 5.76
N MET A 14 -5.24 -7.11 4.96
CA MET A 14 -5.25 -6.21 3.81
C MET A 14 -5.17 -4.74 4.24
N VAL A 15 -5.93 -4.34 5.27
CA VAL A 15 -5.83 -2.99 5.87
C VAL A 15 -4.44 -2.77 6.47
N ALA A 16 -3.92 -3.73 7.24
CA ALA A 16 -2.58 -3.66 7.81
C ALA A 16 -1.49 -3.52 6.73
N GLY A 17 -1.64 -4.23 5.60
CA GLY A 17 -0.75 -4.12 4.46
C GLY A 17 -0.77 -2.75 3.80
N GLY A 18 -1.94 -2.11 3.68
CA GLY A 18 -2.06 -0.73 3.21
C GLY A 18 -1.31 0.27 4.11
N ALA A 19 -1.48 0.15 5.43
CA ALA A 19 -0.74 0.97 6.40
C ALA A 19 0.77 0.72 6.34
N CYS A 20 1.20 -0.53 6.12
CA CYS A 20 2.61 -0.86 5.94
C CYS A 20 3.22 -0.18 4.70
N VAL A 21 2.50 -0.19 3.57
CA VAL A 21 2.92 0.51 2.35
C VAL A 21 3.11 1.99 2.64
N GLU A 22 2.12 2.66 3.24
CA GLU A 22 2.24 4.10 3.56
C GLU A 22 3.44 4.40 4.46
N ASN A 23 3.64 3.61 5.53
CA ASN A 23 4.79 3.75 6.43
C ASN A 23 6.13 3.61 5.68
N LEU A 24 6.22 2.67 4.74
CA LEU A 24 7.40 2.51 3.88
C LEU A 24 7.63 3.77 3.03
N LEU A 25 6.59 4.31 2.39
CA LEU A 25 6.74 5.52 1.54
C LEU A 25 7.18 6.73 2.37
N ILE A 26 6.62 6.91 3.58
CA ILE A 26 7.02 7.97 4.51
C ILE A 26 8.48 7.82 4.91
N ARG A 27 8.92 6.61 5.27
CA ARG A 27 10.31 6.37 5.65
C ARG A 27 11.26 6.64 4.49
N LEU A 28 10.95 6.18 3.28
CA LEU A 28 11.75 6.46 2.08
C LEU A 28 11.90 7.96 1.85
N ALA A 29 10.81 8.73 1.98
CA ALA A 29 10.85 10.18 1.85
C ALA A 29 11.73 10.84 2.92
N ALA A 30 11.68 10.36 4.16
CA ALA A 30 12.54 10.84 5.25
C ALA A 30 14.04 10.57 4.99
N GLU A 31 14.36 9.51 4.24
CA GLU A 31 15.73 9.18 3.79
C GLU A 31 16.11 9.90 2.47
N GLY A 32 15.28 10.82 1.97
CA GLY A 32 15.53 11.57 0.74
C GLY A 32 15.27 10.79 -0.55
N LEU A 33 14.61 9.63 -0.47
CA LEU A 33 14.25 8.82 -1.64
C LEU A 33 12.83 9.15 -2.14
N GLY A 34 12.67 9.12 -3.46
CA GLY A 34 11.37 9.16 -4.12
C GLY A 34 10.76 7.76 -4.16
N SER A 35 9.44 7.70 -4.05
CA SER A 35 8.71 6.43 -4.19
C SER A 35 7.33 6.62 -4.81
N ALA A 36 6.83 5.58 -5.47
CA ALA A 36 5.49 5.54 -6.04
C ALA A 36 4.90 4.14 -5.85
N TRP A 37 3.70 4.05 -5.28
CA TRP A 37 2.93 2.82 -5.22
C TRP A 37 2.03 2.68 -6.45
N ILE A 38 2.03 1.49 -7.06
CA ILE A 38 1.29 1.16 -8.28
C ILE A 38 0.50 -0.13 -8.04
N SER A 39 -0.78 -0.13 -8.42
CA SER A 39 -1.73 -1.22 -8.17
C SER A 39 -1.64 -2.40 -9.15
N SER A 40 -0.80 -2.33 -10.18
CA SER A 40 -0.79 -3.29 -11.30
C SER A 40 -0.67 -4.76 -10.88
N THR A 41 0.14 -5.07 -9.85
CA THR A 41 0.34 -6.44 -9.35
C THR A 41 -0.90 -7.04 -8.68
N ILE A 42 -1.82 -6.21 -8.20
CA ILE A 42 -3.10 -6.66 -7.62
C ILE A 42 -3.97 -7.31 -8.71
N PHE A 43 -3.85 -6.86 -9.96
CA PHE A 43 -4.62 -7.37 -11.09
C PHE A 43 -4.01 -8.62 -11.73
N ALA A 44 -2.75 -8.95 -11.41
CA ALA A 44 -2.04 -10.11 -11.96
C ALA A 44 -1.32 -10.93 -10.85
N PRO A 45 -2.03 -11.38 -9.80
CA PRO A 45 -1.40 -12.01 -8.64
C PRO A 45 -0.74 -13.35 -8.98
N GLN A 46 -1.23 -14.09 -9.98
CA GLN A 46 -0.61 -15.36 -10.38
C GLN A 46 0.75 -15.13 -11.04
N ILE A 47 0.87 -14.11 -11.90
CA ILE A 47 2.15 -13.75 -12.55
C ILE A 47 3.20 -13.44 -11.49
N VAL A 48 2.83 -12.65 -10.47
CA VAL A 48 3.75 -12.31 -9.37
C VAL A 48 4.19 -13.55 -8.61
N ARG A 49 3.25 -14.44 -8.26
CA ARG A 49 3.59 -15.68 -7.55
C ARG A 49 4.52 -16.58 -8.35
N GLU A 50 4.19 -16.83 -9.62
CA GLU A 50 5.00 -17.68 -10.50
C GLU A 50 6.39 -17.09 -10.74
N HIS A 51 6.47 -15.78 -10.98
CA HIS A 51 7.75 -15.12 -11.26
C HIS A 51 8.71 -15.12 -10.08
N PHE A 52 8.18 -14.96 -8.86
CA PHE A 52 8.98 -14.90 -7.63
C PHE A 52 8.99 -16.22 -6.84
N ASP A 53 8.46 -17.31 -7.40
CA ASP A 53 8.33 -18.63 -6.74
C ASP A 53 7.66 -18.55 -5.35
N LEU A 54 6.54 -17.81 -5.27
CA LEU A 54 5.79 -17.59 -4.04
C LEU A 54 4.64 -18.59 -3.90
N GLY A 55 4.38 -19.04 -2.67
CA GLY A 55 3.29 -19.96 -2.38
C GLY A 55 1.90 -19.38 -2.69
N GLU A 56 0.92 -20.26 -2.94
CA GLU A 56 -0.44 -19.89 -3.38
C GLU A 56 -1.19 -18.94 -2.43
N ARG A 57 -0.82 -18.93 -1.14
CA ARG A 57 -1.44 -18.06 -0.13
C ARG A 57 -0.95 -16.61 -0.18
N VAL A 58 0.12 -16.31 -0.93
CA VAL A 58 0.65 -14.95 -1.05
C VAL A 58 -0.21 -14.14 -2.01
N THR A 59 -0.61 -12.95 -1.57
CA THR A 59 -1.34 -11.98 -2.39
C THR A 59 -0.54 -10.70 -2.46
N ALA A 60 -0.28 -10.20 -3.67
CA ALA A 60 0.39 -8.92 -3.87
C ALA A 60 -0.53 -7.76 -3.49
N LEU A 61 0.02 -6.74 -2.81
CA LEU A 61 -0.70 -5.53 -2.40
C LEU A 61 -0.29 -4.29 -3.21
N GLY A 62 0.17 -4.50 -4.45
CA GLY A 62 0.77 -3.48 -5.30
C GLY A 62 2.29 -3.65 -5.43
N ALA A 63 2.92 -2.69 -6.07
CA ALA A 63 4.37 -2.59 -6.21
C ALA A 63 4.81 -1.17 -5.86
N VAL A 64 6.00 -1.04 -5.27
CA VAL A 64 6.58 0.26 -4.92
C VAL A 64 7.84 0.46 -5.76
N ALA A 65 7.80 1.44 -6.67
CA ALA A 65 9.00 1.93 -7.32
C ALA A 65 9.76 2.85 -6.37
N VAL A 66 11.08 2.73 -6.30
CA VAL A 66 11.95 3.50 -5.40
C VAL A 66 13.16 4.02 -6.17
N GLY A 67 13.60 5.25 -5.89
CA GLY A 67 14.81 5.81 -6.49
C GLY A 67 15.17 7.19 -5.97
N VAL A 68 16.29 7.72 -6.46
CA VAL A 68 16.67 9.12 -6.20
C VAL A 68 15.78 10.03 -7.06
N PRO A 69 15.10 11.04 -6.46
CA PRO A 69 14.27 11.95 -7.23
C PRO A 69 15.08 12.71 -8.29
N ALA A 70 14.61 12.71 -9.54
CA ALA A 70 15.25 13.45 -10.63
C ALA A 70 15.17 14.97 -10.44
N GLN A 71 14.20 15.44 -9.65
CA GLN A 71 13.99 16.83 -9.27
C GLN A 71 13.33 16.90 -7.88
N PRO A 72 13.43 18.04 -7.17
CA PRO A 72 12.71 18.21 -5.91
C PRO A 72 11.20 18.00 -6.06
N ALA A 73 10.59 17.42 -5.03
CA ALA A 73 9.14 17.29 -4.96
C ALA A 73 8.50 18.68 -4.86
N LYS A 74 7.34 18.86 -5.50
CA LYS A 74 6.53 20.06 -5.31
C LYS A 74 5.95 20.07 -3.90
N GLU A 75 5.80 21.25 -3.33
CA GLU A 75 5.09 21.41 -2.07
C GLU A 75 3.64 20.91 -2.20
N ARG A 76 3.19 20.14 -1.20
CA ARG A 76 1.83 19.62 -1.18
C ARG A 76 0.90 20.72 -0.66
N PRO A 77 -0.20 21.06 -1.36
CA PRO A 77 -1.12 22.09 -0.89
C PRO A 77 -1.74 21.70 0.47
N PRO A 78 -2.03 22.68 1.34
CA PRO A 78 -2.67 22.40 2.61
C PRO A 78 -4.06 21.78 2.40
N ARG A 79 -4.45 20.89 3.30
CA ARG A 79 -5.78 20.26 3.35
C ARG A 79 -6.41 20.50 4.70
N ARG A 80 -7.71 20.76 4.73
CA ARG A 80 -8.48 20.92 5.96
C ARG A 80 -8.98 19.55 6.42
N ALA A 81 -8.90 19.24 7.71
CA ALA A 81 -9.29 17.91 8.21
C ALA A 81 -10.80 17.71 8.11
N GLU A 82 -11.56 18.78 8.32
CA GLU A 82 -13.02 18.83 8.21
C GLU A 82 -13.55 18.50 6.80
N ASP A 83 -12.72 18.60 5.76
CA ASP A 83 -13.12 18.17 4.41
C ASP A 83 -13.22 16.64 4.29
N TYR A 84 -12.72 15.88 5.28
CA TYR A 84 -12.60 14.41 5.24
C TYR A 84 -13.19 13.69 6.47
N ILE A 85 -13.77 14.42 7.42
CA ILE A 85 -14.36 13.85 8.65
C ILE A 85 -15.86 14.08 8.61
N ILE A 86 -16.64 13.00 8.78
CA ILE A 86 -18.10 13.07 8.96
C ILE A 86 -18.41 12.85 10.43
N SER A 87 -19.02 13.85 11.07
CA SER A 87 -19.60 13.70 12.40
C SER A 87 -20.99 13.09 12.28
N VAL A 88 -21.26 12.07 13.10
CA VAL A 88 -22.59 11.50 13.27
C VAL A 88 -22.98 11.74 14.72
N ASP A 89 -24.10 12.43 14.93
CA ASP A 89 -24.67 12.68 16.27
C ASP A 89 -25.16 11.39 16.94
#